data_AF-A0A6I3UB63-F1
#
_entry.id   AF-A0A6I3UB63-F1
#
_cell.length_a   1.000
_cell.length_b   1.000
_cell.length_c   1.000
_cell.angle_alpha   90.00
_cell.angle_beta   90.00
_cell.angle_gamma   90.00
#
_symmetry.space_group_name_H-M   'P 1'
#
loop_
_entity.id
_entity.type
_entity.pdbx_description
1 polymer ?
#
loop_
_entity_poly.entity_id
_entity_poly.type
_entity_poly.pdbx_seq_one_letter_code
_entity_poly.pdbx_strand_id
1 'polypeptide(L)'
;LFTAQPHIFVSKTNPLAKKDKVKLADLEDFPYLSYDQGTHNSFYFSEEILSQEHHKKSIVVSDRATLFNLLIGLDGYTIAT
;
A
#
# COMPACT_ATOMS: atom_id res chain seq x y z
N LEU A 1 9.34 -4.69 -23.10
CA LEU A 1 8.42 -4.69 -21.94
C LEU A 1 9.24 -4.89 -20.68
N PHE A 2 8.99 -4.09 -19.63
CA PHE A 2 9.68 -4.22 -18.34
C PHE A 2 8.85 -5.11 -17.40
N THR A 3 9.50 -5.99 -16.65
CA THR A 3 8.85 -6.77 -15.58
C THR A 3 9.15 -6.07 -14.27
N ALA A 4 8.12 -5.52 -13.63
CA ALA A 4 8.23 -4.89 -12.32
C ALA A 4 7.71 -5.87 -11.25
N GLN A 5 8.47 -6.02 -10.17
CA GLN A 5 8.01 -6.82 -9.02
C GLN A 5 7.22 -5.91 -8.08
N PRO A 6 6.12 -6.40 -7.47
CA PRO A 6 5.38 -5.60 -6.51
C PRO A 6 6.21 -5.37 -5.24
N HIS A 7 6.19 -4.13 -4.76
CA HIS A 7 6.84 -3.73 -3.52
C HIS A 7 5.83 -3.04 -2.60
N ILE A 8 6.04 -3.18 -1.29
CA ILE A 8 5.35 -2.36 -0.30
C ILE A 8 6.21 -1.15 0.06
N PHE A 9 5.56 -0.04 0.33
CA PHE A 9 6.17 1.16 0.90
C PHE A 9 5.66 1.34 2.32
N VAL A 10 6.60 1.45 3.25
CA VAL A 10 6.35 1.61 4.68
C VAL A 10 7.28 2.68 5.25
N SER A 11 6.95 3.21 6.43
CA SER A 11 7.87 4.08 7.17
C SER A 11 9.12 3.31 7.63
N LYS A 12 10.23 4.01 7.87
CA LYS A 12 11.46 3.39 8.40
C LYS A 12 11.29 2.75 9.79
N THR A 13 10.31 3.23 10.55
CA THR A 13 10.01 2.74 11.90
C THR A 13 9.07 1.54 11.90
N ASN A 14 8.37 1.29 10.79
CA ASN A 14 7.44 0.18 10.64
C ASN A 14 8.16 -1.17 10.89
N PRO A 15 7.57 -2.10 11.66
CA PRO A 15 8.14 -3.43 11.89
C PRO A 15 8.51 -4.21 10.61
N LEU A 16 7.75 -4.02 9.53
CA LEU A 16 7.97 -4.67 8.24
C LEU A 16 9.22 -4.15 7.52
N ALA A 17 9.71 -2.95 7.82
CA ALA A 17 10.91 -2.38 7.22
C ALA A 17 12.19 -3.16 7.55
N LYS A 18 12.13 -4.04 8.56
CA LYS A 18 13.25 -4.92 8.96
C LYS A 18 13.27 -6.26 8.22
N LYS A 19 12.27 -6.53 7.38
CA LYS A 19 12.15 -7.78 6.62
C LYS A 19 12.57 -7.54 5.17
N ASP A 20 13.41 -8.42 4.64
CA ASP A 20 13.80 -8.38 3.22
C ASP A 20 12.62 -8.74 2.28
N LYS A 21 11.69 -9.56 2.76
CA LYS A 21 10.46 -9.97 2.06
C LYS A 21 9.33 -10.13 3.06
N VAL A 22 8.12 -9.82 2.62
CA VAL A 22 6.88 -9.96 3.41
C VAL A 22 5.92 -10.93 2.72
N LYS A 23 5.11 -11.62 3.51
CA LYS A 23 3.96 -12.39 3.00
C LYS A 23 2.70 -11.52 3.10
N LEU A 24 1.67 -11.84 2.33
CA LEU A 24 0.38 -11.15 2.43
C LEU A 24 -0.22 -11.20 3.84
N ALA A 25 -0.07 -12.34 4.54
CA ALA A 25 -0.48 -12.48 5.93
C ALA A 25 0.22 -11.50 6.90
N ASP A 26 1.45 -11.06 6.60
CA ASP A 26 2.15 -10.05 7.40
C ASP A 26 1.52 -8.66 7.24
N LEU A 27 0.76 -8.43 6.16
CA LEU A 27 0.14 -7.15 5.83
C LEU A 27 -1.25 -6.98 6.44
N GLU A 28 -1.90 -8.07 6.88
CA GLU A 28 -3.27 -8.04 7.41
C GLU A 28 -3.41 -7.21 8.70
N ASP A 29 -2.35 -7.13 9.50
CA ASP A 29 -2.36 -6.43 10.78
C ASP A 29 -2.24 -4.90 10.62
N PHE A 30 -1.69 -4.46 9.49
CA PHE A 30 -1.39 -3.06 9.19
C PHE A 30 -2.45 -2.43 8.26
N PRO A 31 -2.73 -1.12 8.39
CA PRO A 31 -3.67 -0.46 7.50
C PRO A 31 -3.06 -0.28 6.10
N TYR A 32 -3.85 -0.60 5.08
CA TYR A 32 -3.54 -0.31 3.69
C TYR A 32 -3.97 1.12 3.36
N LEU A 33 -3.05 1.90 2.80
CA LEU A 33 -3.30 3.26 2.34
C LEU A 33 -3.24 3.32 0.82
N SER A 34 -4.32 3.81 0.22
CA SER A 34 -4.41 4.07 -1.22
C SER A 34 -4.67 5.54 -1.49
N TYR A 35 -4.16 6.01 -2.64
CA TYR A 35 -4.32 7.39 -3.07
C TYR A 35 -5.45 7.48 -4.11
N ASP A 36 -6.47 8.29 -3.85
CA ASP A 36 -7.56 8.54 -4.78
C ASP A 36 -7.14 9.59 -5.82
N GLN A 37 -6.93 9.16 -7.06
CA GLN A 37 -6.63 10.03 -8.21
C GLN A 37 -7.91 10.53 -8.91
N GLY A 38 -9.09 10.35 -8.30
CA GLY A 38 -10.36 10.73 -8.89
C GLY A 38 -10.81 9.77 -10.00
N THR A 39 -11.44 10.30 -11.06
CA THR A 39 -12.05 9.50 -12.16
C THR A 39 -11.06 8.69 -13.00
N HIS A 40 -9.75 8.84 -12.75
CA HIS A 40 -8.66 8.10 -13.42
C HIS A 40 -8.00 7.11 -12.47
N ASN A 41 -8.72 6.52 -11.51
CA ASN A 41 -8.14 5.47 -10.69
C ASN A 41 -7.81 4.25 -11.54
N SER A 42 -6.61 3.72 -11.31
CA SER A 42 -6.06 2.46 -11.79
C SER A 42 -6.88 1.22 -11.42
N PHE A 43 -8.15 1.38 -11.01
CA PHE A 43 -9.14 0.31 -10.84
C PHE A 43 -9.33 -0.53 -12.11
N TYR A 44 -8.98 0.02 -13.29
CA TYR A 44 -9.04 -0.67 -14.59
C TYR A 44 -7.68 -1.11 -15.15
N PHE A 45 -6.58 -0.81 -14.47
CA PHE A 45 -5.28 -1.35 -14.85
C PHE A 45 -5.01 -2.58 -14.01
N SER A 46 -4.54 -3.65 -14.67
CA SER A 46 -4.14 -4.92 -14.04
C SER A 46 -2.94 -4.80 -13.06
N GLU A 47 -2.65 -3.60 -12.55
CA GLU A 47 -1.60 -3.26 -11.59
C GLU A 47 -2.01 -3.56 -10.14
N GLU A 48 -3.31 -3.69 -9.84
CA GLU A 48 -3.74 -4.26 -8.55
C GLU A 48 -3.86 -5.78 -8.62
N ILE A 49 -2.71 -6.47 -8.62
CA ILE A 49 -2.61 -7.93 -8.42
C ILE A 49 -3.34 -8.38 -7.13
N LEU A 50 -3.59 -7.43 -6.20
CA LEU A 50 -4.20 -7.64 -4.89
C LEU A 50 -5.57 -6.98 -4.71
N SER A 51 -6.22 -6.49 -5.78
CA SER A 51 -7.59 -5.91 -5.71
C SER A 51 -8.66 -6.91 -5.19
N GLN A 52 -8.34 -8.21 -5.19
CA GLN A 52 -9.19 -9.26 -4.61
C GLN A 52 -8.89 -9.54 -3.12
N GLU A 53 -7.77 -9.06 -2.59
CA GLU A 53 -7.42 -9.23 -1.18
C GLU A 53 -8.14 -8.18 -0.34
N HIS A 54 -9.10 -8.65 0.46
CA HIS A 54 -9.87 -7.79 1.35
C HIS A 54 -8.96 -7.25 2.46
N HIS A 55 -8.48 -6.01 2.31
CA HIS A 55 -7.77 -5.32 3.38
C HIS A 55 -8.74 -5.05 4.54
N LYS A 56 -8.54 -5.72 5.68
CA LYS A 56 -9.38 -5.54 6.90
C LYS A 56 -9.44 -4.08 7.35
N LYS A 57 -8.38 -3.31 7.07
CA LYS A 57 -8.25 -1.89 7.39
C LYS A 57 -7.75 -1.17 6.14
N SER A 58 -8.61 -0.36 5.50
CA SER A 58 -8.26 0.42 4.32
C SER A 58 -8.59 1.90 4.56
N ILE A 59 -7.64 2.77 4.20
CA ILE A 59 -7.78 4.22 4.28
C ILE A 59 -7.45 4.80 2.90
N VAL A 60 -8.42 5.47 2.29
CA VAL A 60 -8.27 6.16 1.02
C VAL A 60 -8.01 7.64 1.27
N VAL A 61 -6.99 8.21 0.64
CA VAL A 61 -6.64 9.64 0.81
C VAL A 61 -6.49 10.34 -0.52
N SER A 62 -6.88 11.62 -0.59
CA SER A 62 -6.80 12.44 -1.80
C SER A 62 -5.62 13.42 -1.81
N ASP A 63 -4.78 13.41 -0.76
CA ASP A 63 -3.60 14.27 -0.63
C ASP A 63 -2.34 13.44 -0.31
N ARG A 64 -1.22 13.75 -0.98
CA ARG A 64 0.03 13.00 -0.84
C ARG A 64 0.70 13.22 0.51
N ALA A 65 0.64 14.42 1.07
CA ALA A 65 1.25 14.69 2.38
C ALA A 65 0.52 13.90 3.48
N THR A 66 -0.80 13.80 3.36
CA THR A 66 -1.66 13.01 4.23
C THR A 66 -1.31 11.53 4.14
N LEU A 67 -1.11 10.98 2.94
CA LEU A 67 -0.68 9.59 2.76
C LEU A 67 0.62 9.31 3.54
N PHE A 68 1.64 10.14 3.38
CA PHE A 68 2.92 9.91 4.07
C PHE A 68 2.82 10.09 5.58
N ASN A 69 2.07 11.08 6.07
CA ASN A 69 1.87 11.28 7.49
C ASN A 69 1.15 10.09 8.14
N LEU A 70 0.16 9.53 7.47
CA LEU A 70 -0.57 8.36 7.97
C LEU A 70 0.24 7.06 7.86
N LEU A 71 1.06 6.88 6.81
CA LEU A 71 2.02 5.77 6.74
C LEU A 71 2.94 5.74 7.97
N ILE A 72 3.40 6.90 8.42
CA ILE A 72 4.26 7.04 9.60
C ILE A 72 3.46 6.86 10.89
N GLY A 73 2.32 7.53 11.02
CA GLY A 73 1.55 7.58 12.26
C GLY A 73 0.76 6.31 12.59
N LEU A 74 0.47 5.47 11.60
CA LEU A 74 -0.37 4.27 11.76
C LEU A 74 0.39 2.96 11.47
N ASP A 75 1.71 3.03 11.26
CA ASP A 75 2.49 1.92 10.70
C ASP A 75 1.83 1.33 9.44
N GLY A 76 1.26 2.20 8.60
CA GLY A 76 0.58 1.78 7.39
C GLY A 76 1.53 1.33 6.28
N TYR A 77 0.95 0.74 5.25
CA TYR A 77 1.65 0.43 4.01
C TYR A 77 0.85 0.84 2.77
N THR A 78 1.55 1.05 1.67
CA THR A 78 0.96 1.14 0.32
C THR A 78 1.72 0.22 -0.63
N ILE A 79 1.13 -0.09 -1.77
CA ILE A 79 1.70 -1.03 -2.76
C ILE A 79 2.03 -0.24 -4.02
N ALA A 80 3.21 -0.46 -4.58
CA ALA A 80 3.54 0.02 -5.91
C ALA A 80 4.34 -1.05 -6.68
N THR A 81 4.21 -1.02 -8.00
CA THR A 81 4.96 -1.85 -8.97
C THR A 81 6.04 -1.04 -9.64
#